data_AF-A0A2L0B0R5-F1
#
_entry.id   AF-A0A2L0B0R5-F1
#
_cell.length_a   1.000
_cell.length_b   1.000
_cell.length_c   1.000
_cell.angle_alpha   90.00
_cell.angle_beta   90.00
_cell.angle_gamma   90.00
#
_symmetry.space_group_name_H-M   'P 1'
#
loop_
_entity.id
_entity.type
_entity.pdbx_description
1 polymer ?
#
loop_
_entity_poly.entity_id
_entity_poly.type
_entity_poly.pdbx_seq_one_letter_code
_entity_poly.pdbx_strand_id
1 'polypeptide(L)'
;IETIPEPLRDRMEMIDMSGYVAEEKLAIAKKYLLPQAMKDSGLSEKHIKLEDDALTTLIKSYCRESGVRNLQKHIEKVVRKVAYKVVKEETKFVDVGSKNLQEFVGKPVFTHDRMYPTTPPGVVMGLAWTAMGGSTLYIETTTRRPPGEKDVEGSLELTGH
;
A
#
# COMPACT_ATOMS: atom_id res chain seq x y z
N ILE A 1 -6.12 -19.52 2.53
CA ILE A 1 -6.75 -20.66 1.80
C ILE A 1 -6.21 -21.98 2.35
N GLU A 2 -4.89 -22.12 2.52
CA GLU A 2 -4.27 -23.34 3.10
C GLU A 2 -4.69 -23.66 4.54
N THR A 3 -5.20 -22.68 5.29
CA THR A 3 -5.66 -22.84 6.68
C THR A 3 -7.13 -23.27 6.81
N ILE A 4 -7.88 -23.37 5.71
CA ILE A 4 -9.31 -23.77 5.76
C ILE A 4 -9.40 -25.31 5.78
N PRO A 5 -10.12 -25.92 6.74
CA PRO A 5 -10.28 -27.37 6.81
C PRO A 5 -10.90 -27.95 5.53
N GLU A 6 -10.35 -29.07 5.07
CA GLU A 6 -10.77 -29.77 3.84
C GLU A 6 -12.29 -30.07 3.78
N PRO A 7 -12.96 -30.51 4.87
CA PRO A 7 -14.41 -30.77 4.83
C PRO A 7 -15.28 -29.54 4.55
N LEU A 8 -14.80 -28.34 4.91
CA LEU A 8 -15.49 -27.09 4.61
C LEU A 8 -15.17 -26.62 3.19
N ARG A 9 -13.92 -26.78 2.77
CA ARG A 9 -13.46 -26.39 1.44
C ARG A 9 -14.18 -27.15 0.33
N ASP A 10 -14.44 -28.44 0.52
CA ASP A 10 -15.18 -29.28 -0.43
C ASP A 10 -16.65 -28.84 -0.62
N ARG A 11 -17.19 -28.09 0.34
CA ARG A 11 -18.58 -27.58 0.32
C ARG A 11 -18.68 -26.11 -0.08
N MET A 12 -17.56 -25.47 -0.44
CA MET A 12 -17.51 -24.06 -0.80
C MET A 12 -17.12 -23.89 -2.26
N GLU A 13 -17.82 -23.01 -2.96
CA GLU A 13 -17.33 -22.48 -4.23
C GLU A 13 -16.29 -21.41 -3.95
N MET A 14 -15.08 -21.61 -4.49
CA MET A 14 -13.97 -20.68 -4.32
C MET A 14 -14.01 -19.63 -5.44
N ILE A 15 -14.22 -18.37 -5.07
CA ILE A 15 -14.12 -17.23 -5.97
C ILE A 15 -12.92 -16.40 -5.56
N ASP A 16 -11.88 -16.39 -6.39
CA ASP A 16 -10.67 -15.64 -6.14
C ASP A 16 -10.82 -14.19 -6.61
N MET A 17 -10.65 -13.25 -5.68
CA MET A 17 -10.67 -11.81 -5.96
C MET A 17 -9.23 -11.31 -6.00
N SER A 18 -8.77 -10.87 -7.18
CA SER A 18 -7.44 -10.29 -7.34
C SER A 18 -7.36 -8.89 -6.71
N GLY A 19 -6.13 -8.45 -6.43
CA GLY A 19 -5.87 -7.06 -6.07
C GLY A 19 -6.14 -6.09 -7.22
N TYR A 20 -6.07 -4.80 -6.92
CA TYR A 20 -6.29 -3.72 -7.87
C TYR A 20 -4.97 -3.12 -8.37
N VAL A 21 -4.91 -2.77 -9.66
CA VAL A 21 -3.80 -1.97 -10.20
C VAL A 21 -3.95 -0.50 -9.81
N ALA A 22 -2.87 0.29 -9.93
CA ALA A 22 -2.87 1.69 -9.51
C ALA A 22 -3.98 2.53 -10.15
N GLU A 23 -4.28 2.30 -11.42
CA GLU A 23 -5.35 2.98 -12.16
C GLU A 23 -6.75 2.62 -11.64
N GLU A 24 -6.98 1.34 -11.33
CA GLU A 24 -8.22 0.87 -10.72
C GLU A 24 -8.40 1.48 -9.33
N LYS A 25 -7.34 1.53 -8.52
CA LYS A 25 -7.38 2.18 -7.20
C LYS A 25 -7.72 3.66 -7.30
N LEU A 26 -7.16 4.36 -8.29
CA LEU A 26 -7.47 5.76 -8.55
C LEU A 26 -8.96 5.92 -8.92
N ALA A 27 -9.50 5.07 -9.79
CA ALA A 27 -10.91 5.08 -10.16
C ALA A 27 -11.83 4.78 -8.95
N ILE A 28 -11.48 3.78 -8.14
CA ILE A 28 -12.22 3.42 -6.92
C ILE A 28 -12.19 4.58 -5.91
N ALA A 29 -11.04 5.22 -5.74
CA ALA A 29 -10.89 6.33 -4.83
C ALA A 29 -11.79 7.51 -5.19
N LYS A 30 -11.83 7.88 -6.47
CA LYS A 30 -12.68 8.98 -6.95
C LYS A 30 -14.16 8.65 -6.89
N LYS A 31 -14.54 7.45 -7.35
CA LYS A 31 -15.95 7.10 -7.51
C LYS A 31 -16.62 6.73 -6.19
N TYR A 32 -15.88 6.18 -5.24
CA TYR A 32 -16.46 5.62 -4.01
C TYR A 32 -15.80 6.15 -2.73
N LEU A 33 -14.47 6.08 -2.58
CA LEU A 33 -13.83 6.35 -1.29
C LEU A 33 -13.91 7.82 -0.87
N LEU A 34 -13.60 8.74 -1.79
CA LEU A 34 -13.63 10.17 -1.50
C LEU A 34 -15.06 10.67 -1.23
N PRO A 35 -16.08 10.37 -2.07
CA PRO A 35 -17.46 10.74 -1.78
C PRO A 35 -17.96 10.18 -0.45
N GLN A 36 -17.62 8.92 -0.15
CA GLN A 36 -18.00 8.28 1.11
C GLN A 36 -17.35 8.98 2.32
N ALA A 37 -16.04 9.22 2.27
CA ALA A 37 -15.33 9.91 3.35
C ALA A 37 -15.86 11.34 3.58
N MET A 38 -16.18 12.07 2.50
CA MET A 38 -16.79 13.40 2.56
C MET A 38 -18.16 13.35 3.24
N LYS A 39 -19.01 12.39 2.84
CA LYS A 39 -20.34 12.19 3.44
C LYS A 39 -20.23 11.89 4.93
N ASP A 40 -19.32 11.01 5.32
CA ASP A 40 -19.12 10.60 6.72
C ASP A 40 -18.57 11.74 7.59
N SER A 41 -17.82 12.68 6.99
CA SER A 41 -17.29 13.86 7.68
C SER A 41 -18.18 15.11 7.54
N GLY A 42 -19.34 15.00 6.90
CA GLY A 42 -20.24 16.14 6.66
C GLY A 42 -19.69 17.22 5.72
N LEU A 43 -18.74 16.87 4.85
CA LEU A 43 -18.17 17.79 3.86
C LEU A 43 -18.90 17.69 2.51
N SER A 44 -18.83 18.79 1.76
CA SER A 44 -19.36 18.89 0.40
C SER A 44 -18.23 19.28 -0.55
N GLU A 45 -18.46 19.18 -1.86
CA GLU A 45 -17.49 19.57 -2.90
C GLU A 45 -17.07 21.05 -2.80
N LYS A 46 -17.88 21.87 -2.11
CA LYS A 46 -17.56 23.28 -1.83
C LYS A 46 -16.47 23.46 -0.78
N HIS A 47 -16.15 22.42 -0.01
CA HIS A 47 -15.19 22.48 1.09
C HIS A 47 -13.85 21.84 0.74
N ILE A 48 -13.85 20.78 -0.08
CA ILE A 48 -12.65 20.03 -0.42
C ILE A 48 -12.64 19.59 -1.87
N LYS A 49 -11.49 19.76 -2.52
CA LYS A 49 -11.14 19.09 -3.76
C LYS A 49 -9.84 18.32 -3.52
N LEU A 50 -9.84 17.04 -3.88
CA LEU A 50 -8.65 16.19 -3.82
C LEU A 50 -8.28 15.86 -5.25
N GLU A 51 -7.16 16.43 -5.71
CA GLU A 51 -6.69 16.30 -7.08
C GLU A 51 -6.16 14.89 -7.38
N ASP A 52 -6.15 14.54 -8.66
CA ASP A 52 -5.70 13.24 -9.15
C ASP A 52 -4.22 12.96 -8.83
N ASP A 53 -3.40 14.01 -8.83
CA ASP A 53 -1.98 13.93 -8.49
C ASP A 53 -1.80 13.55 -7.00
N ALA A 54 -2.60 14.11 -6.11
CA ALA A 54 -2.61 13.78 -4.69
C ALA A 54 -3.03 12.32 -4.46
N LEU A 55 -4.07 11.86 -5.15
CA LEU A 55 -4.51 10.46 -5.09
C LEU A 55 -3.42 9.51 -5.61
N THR A 56 -2.76 9.88 -6.70
CA THR A 56 -1.66 9.10 -7.28
C THR A 56 -0.48 9.02 -6.30
N THR A 57 -0.13 10.14 -5.66
CA THR A 57 0.92 10.19 -4.64
C THR A 57 0.54 9.39 -3.39
N LEU A 58 -0.72 9.41 -2.95
CA LEU A 58 -1.21 8.55 -1.87
C LEU A 58 -1.05 7.06 -2.20
N ILE A 59 -1.44 6.66 -3.40
CA ILE A 59 -1.35 5.26 -3.85
C ILE A 59 0.12 4.81 -3.88
N LYS A 60 1.04 5.62 -4.41
CA LYS A 60 2.44 5.23 -4.59
C LYS A 60 3.28 5.33 -3.31
N SER A 61 3.12 6.42 -2.57
CA SER A 61 4.06 6.78 -1.49
C SER A 61 3.56 6.45 -0.08
N TYR A 62 2.27 6.12 0.07
CA TYR A 62 1.65 5.88 1.37
C TYR A 62 0.94 4.52 1.46
N CYS A 63 0.72 3.83 0.34
CA CYS A 63 -0.02 2.56 0.32
C CYS A 63 0.78 1.45 -0.37
N ARG A 64 1.09 0.36 0.33
CA ARG A 64 1.64 -0.88 -0.25
C ARG A 64 0.78 -2.07 0.15
N GLU A 65 -0.31 -2.24 -0.57
CA GLU A 65 -1.23 -3.36 -0.41
C GLU A 65 -1.85 -3.70 -1.76
N SER A 66 -2.46 -4.87 -1.89
CA SER A 66 -3.23 -5.27 -3.08
C SER A 66 -4.62 -4.61 -3.12
N GLY A 67 -5.19 -4.32 -1.95
CA GLY A 67 -6.50 -3.67 -1.79
C GLY A 67 -6.46 -2.13 -1.74
N VAL A 68 -7.52 -1.54 -1.16
CA VAL A 68 -7.70 -0.08 -1.00
C VAL A 68 -7.97 0.35 0.46
N ARG A 69 -7.72 -0.51 1.44
CA ARG A 69 -8.01 -0.24 2.86
C ARG A 69 -7.12 0.86 3.44
N ASN A 70 -5.81 0.79 3.18
CA ASN A 70 -4.87 1.85 3.56
C ASN A 70 -5.13 3.13 2.78
N LEU A 71 -5.49 3.02 1.51
CA LEU A 71 -5.88 4.19 0.70
C LEU A 71 -7.09 4.90 1.30
N GLN A 72 -8.13 4.15 1.65
CA GLN A 72 -9.31 4.66 2.33
C GLN A 72 -8.95 5.38 3.64
N LYS A 73 -8.15 4.75 4.52
CA LYS A 73 -7.71 5.38 5.79
C LYS A 73 -6.98 6.70 5.57
N HIS A 74 -6.15 6.81 4.53
CA HIS A 74 -5.44 8.05 4.23
C HIS A 74 -6.38 9.13 3.70
N ILE A 75 -7.32 8.77 2.82
CA ILE A 75 -8.36 9.69 2.33
C ILE A 75 -9.19 10.21 3.50
N GLU A 76 -9.68 9.33 4.37
CA GLU A 76 -10.44 9.72 5.58
C GLU A 76 -9.62 10.65 6.49
N LYS A 77 -8.32 10.40 6.66
CA LYS A 77 -7.42 11.26 7.43
C LYS A 77 -7.31 12.66 6.83
N VAL A 78 -7.20 12.77 5.51
CA VAL A 78 -7.18 14.06 4.79
C VAL A 78 -8.50 14.79 5.01
N VAL A 79 -9.61 14.13 4.70
CA VAL A 79 -10.96 14.69 4.81
C VAL A 79 -11.25 15.16 6.25
N ARG A 80 -10.90 14.37 7.27
CA ARG A 80 -11.08 14.72 8.68
C ARG A 80 -10.26 15.95 9.08
N LYS A 81 -9.03 16.10 8.58
CA LYS A 81 -8.21 17.29 8.81
C LYS A 81 -8.77 18.52 8.11
N VAL A 82 -9.32 18.37 6.91
CA VAL A 82 -10.00 19.48 6.22
C VAL A 82 -11.25 19.89 6.99
N ALA A 83 -12.06 18.95 7.45
CA ALA A 83 -13.23 19.23 8.28
C ALA A 83 -12.87 20.03 9.52
N TYR A 84 -11.78 19.68 10.20
CA TYR A 84 -11.26 20.44 11.34
C TYR A 84 -10.90 21.88 10.98
N LYS A 85 -10.22 22.12 9.85
CA LYS A 85 -9.87 23.47 9.38
C LYS A 85 -11.11 24.30 9.02
N VAL A 86 -12.12 23.68 8.43
CA VAL A 86 -13.39 24.34 8.07
C VAL A 86 -14.16 24.74 9.32
N VAL A 87 -14.26 23.86 10.33
CA VAL A 87 -14.95 24.14 11.59
C VAL A 87 -14.27 25.24 12.39
N LYS A 88 -12.94 25.35 12.30
CA LYS A 88 -12.17 26.46 12.88
C LYS A 88 -12.30 27.79 12.11
N GLU A 89 -13.06 27.82 11.03
CA GLU A 89 -13.20 28.97 10.12
C GLU A 89 -11.88 29.44 9.50
N GLU A 90 -10.84 28.61 9.51
CA GLU A 90 -9.52 28.96 8.95
C GLU A 90 -9.58 29.05 7.42
N THR A 91 -10.37 28.19 6.78
CA THR A 91 -10.51 28.11 5.31
C THR A 91 -11.90 27.63 4.91
N LYS A 92 -12.48 28.21 3.87
CA LYS A 92 -13.79 27.80 3.32
C LYS A 92 -13.70 26.67 2.30
N PHE A 93 -12.59 26.61 1.57
CA PHE A 93 -12.31 25.61 0.56
C PHE A 93 -10.83 25.23 0.63
N VAL A 94 -10.55 23.94 0.52
CA VAL A 94 -9.19 23.39 0.53
C VAL A 94 -8.97 22.55 -0.71
N ASP A 95 -8.03 22.98 -1.53
CA ASP A 95 -7.55 22.23 -2.68
C ASP A 95 -6.33 21.40 -2.27
N VAL A 96 -6.43 20.08 -2.33
CA VAL A 96 -5.39 19.15 -1.90
C VAL A 96 -4.75 18.52 -3.14
N GLY A 97 -3.54 18.98 -3.45
CA GLY A 97 -2.68 18.47 -4.51
C GLY A 97 -1.44 17.76 -3.95
N SER A 98 -0.54 17.30 -4.82
CA SER A 98 0.65 16.56 -4.38
C SER A 98 1.62 17.39 -3.53
N LYS A 99 1.59 18.72 -3.61
CA LYS A 99 2.51 19.63 -2.89
C LYS A 99 2.15 19.82 -1.42
N ASN A 100 0.85 19.91 -1.10
CA ASN A 100 0.36 20.13 0.27
C ASN A 100 -0.15 18.85 0.95
N LEU A 101 -0.24 17.73 0.23
CA LEU A 101 -0.65 16.43 0.75
C LEU A 101 0.09 16.06 2.06
N GLN A 102 1.39 16.37 2.13
CA GLN A 102 2.25 16.06 3.28
C GLN A 102 1.77 16.72 4.59
N GLU A 103 1.13 17.89 4.53
CA GLU A 103 0.56 18.56 5.71
C GLU A 103 -0.59 17.74 6.34
N PHE A 104 -1.31 17.01 5.50
CA PHE A 104 -2.46 16.21 5.91
C PHE A 104 -2.05 14.81 6.37
N VAL A 105 -1.30 14.07 5.55
CA VAL A 105 -0.97 12.67 5.87
C VAL A 105 0.35 12.48 6.59
N GLY A 106 1.27 13.44 6.51
CA GLY A 106 2.63 13.35 7.03
C GLY A 106 3.65 13.02 5.93
N LYS A 107 4.91 12.78 6.32
CA LYS A 107 5.98 12.38 5.40
C LYS A 107 5.64 11.07 4.66
N PRO A 108 6.07 10.89 3.40
CA PRO A 108 5.95 9.63 2.67
C PRO A 108 6.47 8.45 3.50
N VAL A 109 5.69 7.36 3.53
CA VAL A 109 6.07 6.12 4.24
C VAL A 109 6.97 5.26 3.35
N PHE A 110 6.72 5.28 2.04
CA PHE A 110 7.45 4.52 1.05
C PHE A 110 8.12 5.48 0.06
N THR A 111 9.45 5.44 0.00
CA THR A 111 10.27 6.35 -0.83
C THR A 111 10.82 5.68 -2.08
N HIS A 112 11.10 4.37 -2.04
CA HIS A 112 11.68 3.62 -3.16
C HIS A 112 11.02 2.27 -3.36
N ASP A 113 10.69 1.95 -4.62
CA ASP A 113 10.20 0.63 -5.04
C ASP A 113 11.27 -0.45 -5.01
N ARG A 114 12.55 -0.06 -5.05
CA ARG A 114 13.68 -0.98 -4.97
C ARG A 114 14.55 -0.66 -3.77
N MET A 115 14.94 -1.70 -3.05
CA MET A 115 15.95 -1.61 -1.99
C MET A 115 17.34 -1.37 -2.58
N TYR A 116 17.63 -1.99 -3.73
CA TYR A 116 18.89 -1.83 -4.46
C TYR A 116 18.63 -1.22 -5.86
N PRO A 117 19.28 -0.10 -6.23
CA PRO A 117 19.18 0.44 -7.59
C PRO A 117 19.77 -0.54 -8.63
N THR A 118 20.90 -1.15 -8.29
CA THR A 118 21.52 -2.27 -9.00
C THR A 118 21.83 -3.36 -7.98
N THR A 119 21.42 -4.59 -8.24
CA THR A 119 21.64 -5.72 -7.31
C THR A 119 23.12 -6.08 -7.24
N PRO A 120 23.74 -6.11 -6.04
CA PRO A 120 25.11 -6.59 -5.90
C PRO A 120 25.19 -8.11 -6.15
N PRO A 121 26.41 -8.66 -6.43
CA PRO A 121 26.59 -10.10 -6.55
C PRO A 121 26.08 -10.85 -5.32
N GLY A 122 25.32 -11.92 -5.55
CA GLY A 122 24.68 -12.69 -4.48
C GLY A 122 23.30 -12.17 -4.05
N VAL A 123 22.77 -11.13 -4.68
CA VAL A 123 21.40 -10.63 -4.43
C VAL A 123 20.59 -10.67 -5.72
N VAL A 124 19.38 -11.21 -5.66
CA VAL A 124 18.43 -11.22 -6.78
C VAL A 124 17.04 -10.82 -6.33
N MET A 125 16.28 -10.17 -7.22
CA MET A 125 14.87 -9.86 -6.98
C MET A 125 14.00 -11.04 -7.41
N GLY A 126 13.21 -11.56 -6.48
CA GLY A 126 12.21 -12.61 -6.71
C GLY A 126 10.78 -12.09 -6.55
N LEU A 127 9.83 -12.79 -7.16
CA LEU A 127 8.40 -12.58 -6.93
C LEU A 127 7.89 -13.66 -5.98
N ALA A 128 7.14 -13.26 -4.96
CA ALA A 128 6.54 -14.14 -3.98
C ALA A 128 5.03 -13.97 -3.97
N TRP A 129 4.32 -15.09 -3.76
CA TRP A 129 2.90 -15.08 -3.47
C TRP A 129 2.71 -15.16 -1.96
N THR A 130 2.17 -14.10 -1.35
CA THR A 130 1.94 -14.02 0.10
C THR A 130 0.44 -14.05 0.40
N ALA A 131 0.08 -14.22 1.68
CA ALA A 131 -1.31 -14.12 2.13
C ALA A 131 -1.96 -12.74 1.83
N MET A 132 -1.15 -11.70 1.66
CA MET A 132 -1.60 -10.34 1.32
C MET A 132 -1.60 -10.06 -0.20
N GLY A 133 -1.22 -11.04 -1.02
CA GLY A 133 -1.09 -10.94 -2.47
C GLY A 133 0.36 -11.05 -2.95
N GLY A 134 0.59 -10.69 -4.22
CA GLY A 134 1.93 -10.70 -4.82
C GLY A 134 2.85 -9.66 -4.18
N SER A 135 4.09 -10.05 -3.88
CA SER A 135 5.13 -9.18 -3.32
C SER A 135 6.47 -9.42 -4.01
N THR A 136 7.32 -8.39 -4.08
CA THR A 136 8.71 -8.52 -4.52
C THR A 136 9.61 -8.74 -3.31
N LEU A 137 10.42 -9.80 -3.32
CA LEU A 137 11.41 -10.10 -2.28
C LEU A 137 12.82 -9.99 -2.85
N TYR A 138 13.79 -9.71 -1.99
CA TYR A 138 15.20 -9.86 -2.31
C TYR A 138 15.69 -11.16 -1.69
N ILE A 139 16.26 -12.03 -2.52
CA ILE A 139 16.93 -13.25 -2.08
C ILE A 139 18.41 -12.95 -2.03
N GLU A 140 18.99 -13.07 -0.84
CA GLU A 140 20.40 -12.80 -0.59
C GLU A 140 21.13 -14.11 -0.29
N THR A 141 22.32 -14.24 -0.86
CA THR A 141 23.22 -15.37 -0.63
C THR A 141 24.56 -14.85 -0.19
N THR A 142 25.07 -15.39 0.91
CA THR A 142 26.42 -15.10 1.39
C THR A 142 27.22 -16.39 1.49
N THR A 143 28.47 -16.35 1.05
CA THR A 143 29.38 -17.47 1.14
C THR A 143 29.86 -17.59 2.58
N ARG A 144 29.36 -18.58 3.34
CA ARG A 144 29.81 -18.82 4.72
C ARG A 144 31.24 -19.38 4.81
N ARG A 145 31.82 -19.97 3.74
CA ARG A 145 33.19 -20.52 3.73
C ARG A 145 33.88 -20.41 2.36
N PRO A 146 35.21 -20.21 2.32
CA PRO A 146 35.98 -20.35 1.08
C PRO A 146 35.94 -21.80 0.56
N PRO A 147 36.04 -22.01 -0.77
CA PRO A 147 35.92 -23.35 -1.36
C PRO A 147 37.00 -24.31 -0.85
N GLY A 148 36.62 -25.40 -0.16
CA GLY A 148 37.56 -26.47 0.26
C GLY A 148 37.19 -27.29 1.51
N GLU A 149 36.34 -26.78 2.41
CA GLU A 149 35.93 -27.50 3.63
C GLU A 149 34.57 -28.21 3.45
N LYS A 150 34.52 -29.52 3.73
CA LYS A 150 33.41 -30.40 3.30
C LYS A 150 32.24 -30.58 4.27
N ASP A 151 32.29 -30.05 5.50
CA ASP A 151 31.44 -30.56 6.59
C ASP A 151 30.50 -29.53 7.25
N VAL A 152 29.85 -28.62 6.49
CA VAL A 152 28.74 -27.83 7.04
C VAL A 152 27.55 -27.73 6.09
N GLU A 153 26.38 -28.06 6.62
CA GLU A 153 25.08 -27.92 5.95
C GLU A 153 24.74 -26.44 5.72
N GLY A 154 24.23 -26.10 4.54
CA GLY A 154 23.69 -24.76 4.27
C GLY A 154 22.44 -24.50 5.09
N SER A 155 22.21 -23.24 5.50
CA SER A 155 21.00 -22.83 6.21
C SER A 155 20.17 -21.86 5.36
N LEU A 156 18.85 -22.00 5.42
CA LEU A 156 17.90 -21.02 4.89
C LEU A 156 17.37 -20.19 6.07
N GLU A 157 17.66 -18.90 6.06
CA GLU A 157 17.10 -17.95 7.03
C GLU A 157 16.05 -17.11 6.30
N LEU A 158 14.78 -17.27 6.71
CA LEU A 158 13.69 -16.45 6.21
C LEU A 158 13.60 -15.18 7.06
N THR A 159 13.77 -14.02 6.44
CA THR A 159 13.63 -12.72 7.09
C THR A 159 12.38 -12.01 6.56
N GLY A 160 11.57 -11.46 7.46
CA GLY A 160 10.25 -10.89 7.14
C GLY A 160 9.08 -11.86 7.39
N HIS A 161 7.88 -11.29 7.50
CA HIS A 161 6.60 -12.01 7.65
C HIS A 161 5.77 -11.89 6.38
#